data_AF-A0A084EM00-F1
#
_entry.id   AF-A0A084EM00-F1
#
_cell.length_a   1.000
_cell.length_b   1.000
_cell.length_c   1.000
_cell.angle_alpha   90.00
_cell.angle_beta   90.00
_cell.angle_gamma   90.00
#
_symmetry.space_group_name_H-M   'P 1'
#
loop_
_entity.id
_entity.type
_entity.pdbx_description
1 polymer ?
#
loop_
_entity_poly.entity_id
_entity_poly.type
_entity_poly.pdbx_seq_one_letter_code
_entity_poly.pdbx_strand_id
1 'polypeptide(L)'
;MQLPIIKPKKNNNLTDEEINEIKQHPSYEKSYIKIFNKHKKKVEHRTYFKSSFWWDIFIIALAALANTITMDYFILATGDTGLFPGGTATIARFLSIVLNKSIKLSSSSSFFIFLFLVNLPFFIFGFIKVGIKFTLTSLLYILLSISWNQIIIRLPVINPDQWSLIINYKLISSLPSEWSSKLWLFVFSIFGGLFLGLTYSLTYKVGSSTAGTDFISAHVSKKYNKQIGSINMKINFTLLIIFVILNTAIMPIYKIDSTAKLSVLNTLSDAQFTEIYNKAKESGKFISDVNSHHHFYLPTNWSVNDQKIWTRQQIAQTIASNADFIGYDNLTTIIKLKFIFGPSLFASFICFVIQGVVIDRVYPKNRLFTVLISTTKPREVKNYLFESGYRNNIHFLENQTAKKENGYIAQSVIMIHIGLMDWKPLQAGAYNIDQDMMISFIRTKKVQGPWSYSLDTQKRELSLYKKVITDRKMMSKIEKESVLMTKQKITNDKKIKTKSKTI
;
A
#
# COMPACT_ATOMS: atom_id res chain seq x y z
N MET A 1 -49.83 8.91 -19.77
CA MET A 1 -49.29 8.58 -18.42
C MET A 1 -48.71 9.86 -17.82
N GLN A 2 -49.50 10.60 -17.04
CA GLN A 2 -49.09 11.88 -16.46
C GLN A 2 -48.10 11.63 -15.31
N LEU A 3 -46.91 12.24 -15.40
CA LEU A 3 -45.96 12.32 -14.30
C LEU A 3 -46.65 13.03 -13.11
N PRO A 4 -46.57 12.49 -11.88
CA PRO A 4 -47.18 13.14 -10.74
C PRO A 4 -46.42 14.44 -10.45
N ILE A 5 -47.12 15.57 -10.59
CA ILE A 5 -46.67 16.86 -10.11
C ILE A 5 -46.65 16.78 -8.59
N ILE A 6 -45.45 16.59 -8.02
CA ILE A 6 -45.21 16.73 -6.58
C ILE A 6 -45.47 18.20 -6.23
N LYS A 7 -46.68 18.50 -5.74
CA LYS A 7 -47.04 19.82 -5.22
C LYS A 7 -46.13 20.18 -4.03
N PRO A 8 -45.41 21.31 -4.03
CA PRO A 8 -44.75 21.78 -2.82
C PRO A 8 -45.80 22.50 -1.97
N LYS A 9 -46.28 21.90 -0.88
CA LYS A 9 -47.13 22.64 0.08
C LYS A 9 -46.90 22.25 1.54
N LYS A 10 -46.08 23.05 2.21
CA LYS A 10 -46.55 24.06 3.18
C LYS A 10 -45.44 25.08 3.44
N ASN A 11 -45.51 26.22 2.76
CA ASN A 11 -44.85 27.44 3.23
C ASN A 11 -45.63 27.88 4.47
N ASN A 12 -45.14 27.53 5.65
CA ASN A 12 -45.51 28.27 6.86
C ASN A 12 -44.67 29.55 6.81
N ASN A 13 -45.23 30.62 6.27
CA ASN A 13 -44.68 31.95 6.48
C ASN A 13 -44.85 32.26 7.97
N LEU A 14 -43.79 32.04 8.74
CA LEU A 14 -43.70 32.47 10.13
C LEU A 14 -43.73 34.00 10.16
N THR A 15 -44.46 34.60 11.08
CA THR A 15 -44.35 36.04 11.36
C THR A 15 -43.01 36.35 12.04
N ASP A 16 -42.54 37.59 11.93
CA ASP A 16 -41.24 37.99 12.50
C ASP A 16 -41.20 37.82 14.02
N GLU A 17 -42.34 37.97 14.70
CA GLU A 17 -42.51 37.70 16.13
C GLU A 17 -42.33 36.22 16.47
N GLU A 18 -42.96 35.31 15.73
CA GLU A 18 -42.79 33.86 15.91
C GLU A 18 -41.32 33.44 15.68
N ILE A 19 -40.63 34.06 14.72
CA ILE A 19 -39.21 33.80 14.46
C ILE A 19 -38.36 34.22 15.66
N ASN A 20 -38.62 35.38 16.25
CA ASN A 20 -37.89 35.88 17.39
C ASN A 20 -38.11 35.02 18.65
N GLU A 21 -39.34 34.59 18.89
CA GLU A 21 -39.66 33.66 19.99
C GLU A 21 -38.92 32.32 19.82
N ILE A 22 -38.90 31.78 18.60
CA ILE A 22 -38.18 30.53 18.28
C ILE A 22 -36.66 30.71 18.46
N LYS A 23 -36.10 31.86 18.12
CA LYS A 23 -34.66 32.16 18.28
C LYS A 23 -34.22 32.25 19.74
N GLN A 24 -35.10 32.73 20.62
CA GLN A 24 -34.83 32.82 22.06
C GLN A 24 -34.93 31.46 22.78
N HIS A 25 -35.51 30.45 22.14
CA HIS A 25 -35.65 29.13 22.74
C HIS A 25 -34.27 28.45 22.97
N PRO A 26 -34.00 27.81 24.13
CA PRO A 26 -32.70 27.21 24.44
C PRO A 26 -32.20 26.14 23.45
N SER A 27 -33.11 25.55 22.68
CA SER A 27 -32.78 24.54 21.66
C SER A 27 -32.39 25.12 20.29
N TYR A 28 -32.53 26.44 20.10
CA TYR A 28 -32.19 27.14 18.86
C TYR A 28 -30.69 27.06 18.57
N GLU A 29 -29.84 27.40 19.54
CA GLU A 29 -28.38 27.39 19.38
C GLU A 29 -27.87 26.02 18.91
N LYS A 30 -28.32 24.94 19.55
CA LYS A 30 -27.98 23.56 19.15
C LYS A 30 -28.42 23.24 17.72
N SER A 31 -29.58 23.75 17.31
CA SER A 31 -30.10 23.55 15.95
C SER A 31 -29.33 24.39 14.93
N TYR A 32 -29.01 25.63 15.26
CA TYR A 32 -28.18 26.53 14.46
C TYR A 32 -26.78 25.93 14.22
N ILE A 33 -26.07 25.51 15.28
CA ILE A 33 -24.74 24.88 15.16
C ILE A 33 -24.80 23.63 14.27
N LYS A 34 -25.84 22.81 14.40
CA LYS A 34 -26.02 21.60 13.59
C LYS A 34 -26.20 21.94 12.10
N ILE A 35 -27.05 22.92 11.77
CA ILE A 35 -27.30 23.37 10.40
C ILE A 35 -26.08 24.09 9.82
N PHE A 36 -25.43 24.96 10.61
CA PHE A 36 -24.20 25.65 10.21
C PHE A 36 -23.11 24.63 9.85
N ASN A 37 -22.86 23.62 10.70
CA ASN A 37 -21.89 22.57 10.42
C ASN A 37 -22.23 21.74 9.17
N LYS A 38 -23.53 21.50 8.90
CA LYS A 38 -23.99 20.84 7.67
C LYS A 38 -23.62 21.65 6.41
N HIS A 39 -23.83 22.96 6.43
CA HIS A 39 -23.46 23.83 5.29
C HIS A 39 -21.94 24.06 5.21
N LYS A 40 -21.23 24.16 6.33
CA LYS A 40 -19.76 24.18 6.39
C LYS A 40 -19.16 22.95 5.67
N LYS A 41 -19.68 21.75 5.93
CA LYS A 41 -19.28 20.52 5.22
C LYS A 41 -19.56 20.58 3.72
N LYS A 42 -20.68 21.19 3.28
CA LYS A 42 -20.96 21.39 1.84
C LYS A 42 -19.93 22.32 1.19
N VAL A 43 -19.55 23.41 1.86
CA VAL A 43 -18.51 24.35 1.38
C VAL A 43 -17.15 23.67 1.31
N GLU A 44 -16.82 22.86 2.31
CA GLU A 44 -15.61 22.05 2.32
C GLU A 44 -15.56 21.10 1.12
N HIS A 45 -16.62 20.33 0.88
CA HIS A 45 -16.72 19.44 -0.27
C HIS A 45 -16.58 20.20 -1.59
N ARG A 46 -17.29 21.32 -1.76
CA ARG A 46 -17.18 22.15 -2.98
C ARG A 46 -15.76 22.69 -3.19
N THR A 47 -15.10 23.14 -2.13
CA THR A 47 -13.71 23.63 -2.20
C THR A 47 -12.77 22.52 -2.65
N TYR A 48 -12.95 21.31 -2.10
CA TYR A 48 -12.19 20.13 -2.50
C TYR A 48 -12.39 19.77 -3.98
N PHE A 49 -13.64 19.70 -4.45
CA PHE A 49 -13.94 19.37 -5.85
C PHE A 49 -13.37 20.38 -6.85
N LYS A 50 -13.26 21.66 -6.46
CA LYS A 50 -12.69 22.71 -7.33
C LYS A 50 -11.16 22.70 -7.41
N SER A 51 -10.46 22.31 -6.35
CA SER A 51 -9.01 22.55 -6.24
C SER A 51 -8.17 21.28 -6.21
N SER A 52 -8.58 20.25 -5.47
CA SER A 52 -7.73 19.07 -5.22
C SER A 52 -8.22 17.83 -5.94
N PHE A 53 -9.51 17.73 -6.26
CA PHE A 53 -10.10 16.50 -6.80
C PHE A 53 -9.47 16.01 -8.11
N TRP A 54 -9.30 16.90 -9.10
CA TRP A 54 -8.69 16.53 -10.38
C TRP A 54 -7.22 16.16 -10.25
N TRP A 55 -6.50 16.84 -9.36
CA TRP A 55 -5.11 16.50 -9.05
C TRP A 55 -5.01 15.12 -8.39
N ASP A 56 -5.87 14.84 -7.40
CA ASP A 56 -5.94 13.53 -6.76
C ASP A 56 -6.22 12.43 -7.80
N ILE A 57 -7.18 12.63 -8.72
CA ILE A 57 -7.48 11.69 -9.81
C ILE A 57 -6.27 11.50 -10.73
N PHE A 58 -5.62 12.59 -11.15
CA PHE A 58 -4.45 12.52 -12.01
C PHE A 58 -3.33 11.69 -11.38
N ILE A 59 -3.02 11.94 -10.10
CA ILE A 59 -2.02 11.17 -9.36
C ILE A 59 -2.43 9.70 -9.20
N ILE A 60 -3.71 9.41 -8.96
CA ILE A 60 -4.22 8.03 -8.89
C ILE A 60 -4.06 7.33 -10.25
N ALA A 61 -4.38 7.99 -11.36
CA ALA A 61 -4.25 7.42 -12.70
C ALA A 61 -2.79 7.15 -13.07
N LEU A 62 -1.89 8.09 -12.73
CA LEU A 62 -0.46 7.92 -12.93
C LEU A 62 0.11 6.78 -12.06
N ALA A 63 -0.30 6.71 -10.79
CA ALA A 63 0.08 5.63 -9.91
C ALA A 63 -0.43 4.27 -10.41
N ALA A 64 -1.68 4.19 -10.86
CA ALA A 64 -2.23 2.97 -11.44
C ALA A 64 -1.45 2.51 -12.67
N LEU A 65 -1.10 3.43 -13.59
CA LEU A 65 -0.28 3.12 -14.76
C LEU A 65 1.11 2.61 -14.37
N ALA A 66 1.80 3.33 -13.47
CA ALA A 66 3.12 2.94 -13.00
C ALA A 66 3.10 1.57 -12.30
N ASN A 67 2.07 1.28 -11.50
CA ASN A 67 1.89 -0.04 -10.88
C ASN A 67 1.69 -1.12 -11.93
N THR A 68 0.82 -0.87 -12.92
CA THR A 68 0.56 -1.86 -13.99
C THR A 68 1.83 -2.18 -14.76
N ILE A 69 2.61 -1.17 -15.16
CA ILE A 69 3.91 -1.38 -15.81
C ILE A 69 4.84 -2.19 -14.89
N THR A 70 4.91 -1.83 -13.62
CA THR A 70 5.77 -2.56 -12.67
C THR A 70 5.34 -4.01 -12.51
N MET A 71 4.04 -4.26 -12.37
CA MET A 71 3.49 -5.61 -12.22
C MET A 71 3.72 -6.44 -13.47
N ASP A 72 3.41 -5.93 -14.65
CA ASP A 72 3.51 -6.68 -15.89
C ASP A 72 4.96 -6.97 -16.28
N TYR A 73 5.84 -5.97 -16.23
CA TYR A 73 7.20 -6.08 -16.75
C TYR A 73 8.24 -6.61 -15.76
N PHE A 74 8.03 -6.44 -14.45
CA PHE A 74 9.01 -6.86 -13.44
C PHE A 74 8.51 -8.04 -12.59
N ILE A 75 7.21 -8.09 -12.27
CA ILE A 75 6.71 -9.10 -11.34
C ILE A 75 6.13 -10.30 -12.09
N LEU A 76 5.16 -10.10 -12.98
CA LEU A 76 4.47 -11.17 -13.73
C LEU A 76 5.34 -11.75 -14.85
N ALA A 77 6.23 -10.95 -15.44
CA ALA A 77 7.22 -11.42 -16.43
C ALA A 77 8.09 -12.58 -15.94
N THR A 78 8.26 -12.74 -14.63
CA THR A 78 9.09 -13.80 -14.03
C THR A 78 8.42 -15.19 -13.96
N GLY A 79 7.15 -15.30 -14.36
CA GLY A 79 6.44 -16.59 -14.47
C GLY A 79 6.01 -17.21 -13.13
N ASP A 80 5.53 -18.45 -13.17
CA ASP A 80 4.85 -19.11 -12.03
C ASP A 80 5.77 -19.42 -10.84
N THR A 81 7.08 -19.47 -11.08
CA THR A 81 8.15 -19.73 -10.10
C THR A 81 8.94 -18.47 -9.75
N GLY A 82 8.52 -17.31 -10.27
CA GLY A 82 9.20 -16.04 -10.13
C GLY A 82 8.81 -15.23 -8.89
N LEU A 83 8.78 -13.90 -9.02
CA LEU A 83 8.51 -12.95 -7.94
C LEU A 83 7.04 -12.92 -7.55
N PHE A 84 6.75 -12.81 -6.26
CA PHE A 84 5.40 -12.55 -5.76
C PHE A 84 5.22 -11.06 -5.44
N PRO A 85 4.12 -10.42 -5.88
CA PRO A 85 3.79 -9.05 -5.51
C PRO A 85 3.29 -8.98 -4.07
N GLY A 86 3.29 -7.78 -3.47
CA GLY A 86 2.91 -7.58 -2.07
C GLY A 86 1.40 -7.53 -1.83
N GLY A 87 0.97 -7.92 -0.63
CA GLY A 87 -0.40 -7.75 -0.16
C GLY A 87 -1.41 -8.71 -0.78
N THR A 88 -2.63 -8.25 -1.04
CA THR A 88 -3.65 -9.08 -1.69
C THR A 88 -3.29 -9.47 -3.12
N ALA A 89 -2.35 -8.78 -3.75
CA ALA A 89 -1.80 -9.19 -5.03
C ALA A 89 -1.08 -10.55 -4.96
N THR A 90 -0.47 -10.92 -3.83
CA THR A 90 0.10 -12.28 -3.64
C THR A 90 -1.00 -13.34 -3.80
N ILE A 91 -2.16 -13.09 -3.20
CA ILE A 91 -3.34 -13.95 -3.25
C ILE A 91 -3.87 -14.03 -4.68
N ALA A 92 -4.01 -12.87 -5.34
CA ALA A 92 -4.46 -12.79 -6.72
C ALA A 92 -3.54 -13.53 -7.69
N ARG A 93 -2.22 -13.43 -7.50
CA ARG A 93 -1.22 -14.17 -8.28
C ARG A 93 -1.36 -15.66 -8.07
N PHE A 94 -1.45 -16.11 -6.82
CA PHE A 94 -1.65 -17.53 -6.52
C PHE A 94 -2.93 -18.07 -7.19
N LEU A 95 -4.05 -17.36 -7.06
CA LEU A 95 -5.30 -17.72 -7.72
C LEU A 95 -5.17 -17.75 -9.23
N SER A 96 -4.45 -16.80 -9.84
CA SER A 96 -4.18 -16.83 -11.28
C SER A 96 -3.37 -18.06 -11.67
N ILE A 97 -2.33 -18.46 -10.93
CA ILE A 97 -1.51 -19.64 -11.28
C ILE A 97 -2.35 -20.93 -11.20
N VAL A 98 -3.21 -21.05 -10.19
CA VAL A 98 -4.02 -22.25 -9.96
C VAL A 98 -5.20 -22.33 -10.96
N LEU A 99 -5.92 -21.23 -11.15
CA LEU A 99 -7.19 -21.24 -11.89
C LEU A 99 -7.04 -20.94 -13.38
N ASN A 100 -5.91 -20.41 -13.86
CA ASN A 100 -5.73 -20.14 -15.28
C ASN A 100 -5.69 -21.43 -16.14
N LYS A 101 -5.54 -22.61 -15.54
CA LYS A 101 -5.70 -23.89 -16.25
C LYS A 101 -7.14 -24.13 -16.73
N SER A 102 -8.13 -23.51 -16.08
CA SER A 102 -9.55 -23.68 -16.39
C SER A 102 -10.11 -22.51 -17.20
N ILE A 103 -9.38 -21.40 -17.29
CA ILE A 103 -9.84 -20.14 -17.89
C ILE A 103 -8.92 -19.81 -19.07
N LYS A 104 -9.43 -19.74 -20.30
CA LYS A 104 -8.67 -19.39 -21.52
C LYS A 104 -8.25 -17.91 -21.60
N LEU A 105 -7.86 -17.29 -20.49
CA LEU A 105 -7.41 -15.89 -20.40
C LEU A 105 -5.88 -15.84 -20.27
N SER A 106 -5.28 -14.72 -20.69
CA SER A 106 -3.85 -14.50 -20.45
C SER A 106 -3.56 -14.41 -18.95
N SER A 107 -2.41 -14.95 -18.51
CA SER A 107 -2.05 -15.00 -17.08
C SER A 107 -2.08 -13.62 -16.41
N SER A 108 -1.70 -12.55 -17.14
CA SER A 108 -1.77 -11.17 -16.65
C SER A 108 -3.23 -10.69 -16.48
N SER A 109 -4.12 -10.93 -17.45
CA SER A 109 -5.53 -10.53 -17.32
C SER A 109 -6.22 -11.23 -16.15
N SER A 110 -5.97 -12.53 -15.99
CA SER A 110 -6.50 -13.32 -14.87
C SER A 110 -6.04 -12.76 -13.52
N PHE A 111 -4.77 -12.35 -13.39
CA PHE A 111 -4.24 -11.72 -12.19
C PHE A 111 -5.03 -10.46 -11.79
N PHE A 112 -5.26 -9.52 -12.72
CA PHE A 112 -5.96 -8.26 -12.41
C PHE A 112 -7.44 -8.48 -12.07
N ILE A 113 -8.10 -9.48 -12.66
CA ILE A 113 -9.46 -9.88 -12.29
C ILE A 113 -9.49 -10.42 -10.85
N PHE A 114 -8.60 -11.36 -10.51
CA PHE A 114 -8.53 -11.89 -9.14
C PHE A 114 -8.13 -10.82 -8.14
N LEU A 115 -7.29 -9.86 -8.54
CA LEU A 115 -6.94 -8.71 -7.70
C LEU A 115 -8.18 -7.90 -7.33
N PHE A 116 -9.11 -7.66 -8.26
CA PHE A 116 -10.37 -7.00 -7.95
C PHE A 116 -11.23 -7.82 -6.97
N LEU A 117 -11.40 -9.11 -7.26
CA LEU A 117 -12.26 -10.01 -6.46
C LEU A 117 -11.78 -10.16 -5.02
N VAL A 118 -10.49 -10.40 -4.81
CA VAL A 118 -9.89 -10.54 -3.47
C VAL A 118 -10.02 -9.25 -2.66
N ASN A 119 -10.10 -8.09 -3.32
CA ASN A 119 -10.18 -6.79 -2.66
C ASN A 119 -11.60 -6.37 -2.24
N LEU A 120 -12.66 -7.05 -2.69
CA LEU A 120 -14.04 -6.79 -2.28
C LEU A 120 -14.25 -6.71 -0.74
N PRO A 121 -13.81 -7.70 0.07
CA PRO A 121 -13.94 -7.62 1.53
C PRO A 121 -13.16 -6.44 2.13
N PHE A 122 -12.03 -6.05 1.53
CA PHE A 122 -11.22 -4.92 2.02
C PHE A 122 -11.87 -3.57 1.71
N PHE A 123 -12.63 -3.46 0.61
CA PHE A 123 -13.42 -2.25 0.35
C PHE A 123 -14.52 -2.07 1.38
N ILE A 124 -15.23 -3.15 1.74
CA ILE A 124 -16.24 -3.13 2.81
C ILE A 124 -15.59 -2.67 4.12
N PHE A 125 -14.45 -3.27 4.50
CA PHE A 125 -13.68 -2.85 5.66
C PHE A 125 -13.26 -1.36 5.58
N GLY A 126 -12.85 -0.90 4.41
CA GLY A 126 -12.46 0.49 4.16
C GLY A 126 -13.57 1.49 4.46
N PHE A 127 -14.79 1.22 3.98
CA PHE A 127 -15.96 2.07 4.26
C PHE A 127 -16.29 2.15 5.76
N ILE A 128 -16.09 1.06 6.50
CA ILE A 128 -16.41 0.98 7.93
C ILE A 128 -15.31 1.59 8.81
N LYS A 129 -14.02 1.31 8.52
CA LYS A 129 -12.90 1.57 9.46
C LYS A 129 -11.88 2.60 8.99
N VAL A 130 -11.85 2.97 7.71
CA VAL A 130 -10.82 3.88 7.16
C VAL A 130 -11.44 5.21 6.72
N GLY A 131 -12.42 5.16 5.83
CA GLY A 131 -13.19 6.33 5.39
C GLY A 131 -13.55 6.34 3.91
N ILE A 132 -14.66 6.97 3.57
CA ILE A 132 -15.27 6.92 2.23
C ILE A 132 -14.37 7.45 1.11
N LYS A 133 -13.65 8.56 1.31
CA LYS A 133 -12.72 9.11 0.32
C LYS A 133 -11.62 8.09 -0.01
N PHE A 134 -11.03 7.50 1.03
CA PHE A 134 -9.93 6.54 0.88
C PHE A 134 -10.39 5.30 0.14
N THR A 135 -11.57 4.77 0.48
CA THR A 135 -12.11 3.59 -0.20
C THR A 135 -12.46 3.86 -1.66
N LEU A 136 -13.16 4.96 -1.96
CA LEU A 136 -13.56 5.29 -3.34
C LEU A 136 -12.36 5.56 -4.24
N THR A 137 -11.35 6.27 -3.74
CA THR A 137 -10.11 6.50 -4.50
C THR A 137 -9.31 5.22 -4.70
N SER A 138 -9.28 4.31 -3.73
CA SER A 138 -8.61 2.99 -3.86
C SER A 138 -9.37 2.05 -4.82
N LEU A 139 -10.70 2.14 -4.86
CA LEU A 139 -11.51 1.43 -5.85
C LEU A 139 -11.23 1.96 -7.26
N LEU A 140 -11.19 3.28 -7.43
CA LEU A 140 -10.82 3.93 -8.69
C LEU A 140 -9.41 3.49 -9.14
N TYR A 141 -8.45 3.42 -8.22
CA TYR A 141 -7.10 2.93 -8.50
C TYR A 141 -7.10 1.52 -9.12
N ILE A 142 -7.85 0.57 -8.53
CA ILE A 142 -7.91 -0.80 -9.08
C ILE A 142 -8.58 -0.81 -10.46
N LEU A 143 -9.70 -0.09 -10.62
CA LEU A 143 -10.38 -0.01 -11.91
C LEU A 143 -9.46 0.57 -13.00
N LEU A 144 -8.71 1.63 -12.68
CA LEU A 144 -7.73 2.20 -13.60
C LEU A 144 -6.57 1.23 -13.86
N SER A 145 -6.10 0.48 -12.86
CA SER A 145 -5.03 -0.52 -13.05
C SER A 145 -5.44 -1.62 -14.03
N ILE A 146 -6.70 -2.09 -13.92
CA ILE A 146 -7.29 -3.06 -14.86
C ILE A 146 -7.40 -2.44 -16.25
N SER A 147 -7.93 -1.21 -16.36
CA SER A 147 -8.05 -0.51 -17.64
C SER A 147 -6.69 -0.34 -18.33
N TRP A 148 -5.65 0.07 -17.58
CA TRP A 148 -4.29 0.19 -18.11
C TRP A 148 -3.73 -1.15 -18.59
N ASN A 149 -3.96 -2.23 -17.83
CA ASN A 149 -3.53 -3.55 -18.23
C ASN A 149 -4.19 -3.99 -19.57
N GLN A 150 -5.49 -3.75 -19.71
CA GLN A 150 -6.22 -4.06 -20.95
C GLN A 150 -5.75 -3.22 -22.14
N ILE A 151 -5.31 -1.98 -21.91
CA ILE A 151 -4.71 -1.14 -22.95
C ILE A 151 -3.33 -1.69 -23.35
N ILE A 152 -2.47 -1.98 -22.37
CA ILE A 152 -1.09 -2.44 -22.58
C ILE A 152 -1.06 -3.79 -23.33
N ILE A 153 -1.89 -4.76 -22.94
CA ILE A 153 -1.94 -6.09 -23.58
C ILE A 153 -2.40 -6.00 -25.04
N ARG A 154 -3.27 -5.04 -25.39
CA ARG A 154 -3.80 -4.91 -26.76
C ARG A 154 -2.85 -4.16 -27.71
N LEU A 155 -1.82 -3.51 -27.19
CA LEU A 155 -0.85 -2.77 -27.99
C LEU A 155 0.38 -3.66 -28.23
N PRO A 156 0.60 -4.18 -29.45
CA PRO A 156 1.63 -5.19 -29.72
C PRO A 156 3.05 -4.70 -29.42
N VAL A 157 3.33 -3.41 -29.65
CA VAL A 157 4.65 -2.80 -29.42
C VAL A 157 5.05 -2.80 -27.93
N ILE A 158 4.06 -2.82 -27.03
CA ILE A 158 4.26 -2.76 -25.58
C ILE A 158 3.52 -3.90 -24.87
N ASN A 159 3.26 -5.02 -25.55
CA ASN A 159 2.63 -6.16 -24.92
C ASN A 159 3.71 -6.92 -24.10
N PRO A 160 3.54 -7.11 -22.78
CA PRO A 160 4.53 -7.78 -21.92
C PRO A 160 4.82 -9.24 -22.29
N ASP A 161 3.92 -9.90 -23.01
CA ASP A 161 4.13 -11.27 -23.52
C ASP A 161 4.96 -11.30 -24.80
N GLN A 162 5.04 -10.19 -25.54
CA GLN A 162 5.78 -10.08 -26.81
C GLN A 162 7.07 -9.27 -26.67
N TRP A 163 7.07 -8.26 -25.80
CA TRP A 163 8.18 -7.34 -25.58
C TRP A 163 8.58 -7.33 -24.10
N SER A 164 9.88 -7.35 -23.84
CA SER A 164 10.46 -7.30 -22.51
C SER A 164 11.23 -6.00 -22.30
N LEU A 165 10.96 -5.30 -21.19
CA LEU A 165 11.55 -3.99 -20.93
C LEU A 165 13.06 -4.01 -20.69
N ILE A 166 13.54 -4.98 -19.93
CA ILE A 166 14.97 -5.15 -19.65
C ILE A 166 15.50 -6.36 -20.39
N ILE A 167 14.91 -7.53 -20.09
CA ILE A 167 15.32 -8.79 -20.68
C ILE A 167 14.19 -9.80 -20.64
N ASN A 168 14.15 -10.72 -21.60
CA ASN A 168 13.14 -11.77 -21.63
C ASN A 168 13.48 -12.85 -20.59
N TYR A 169 12.97 -12.66 -19.37
CA TYR A 169 13.21 -13.57 -18.26
C TYR A 169 12.71 -14.99 -18.58
N LYS A 170 11.53 -15.13 -19.20
CA LYS A 170 10.98 -16.44 -19.59
C LYS A 170 11.95 -17.19 -20.50
N LEU A 171 12.49 -16.51 -21.51
CA LEU A 171 13.48 -17.08 -22.42
C LEU A 171 14.76 -17.48 -21.70
N ILE A 172 15.34 -16.60 -20.88
CA ILE A 172 16.60 -16.90 -20.16
C ILE A 172 16.41 -18.03 -19.16
N SER A 173 15.25 -18.09 -18.49
CA SER A 173 14.93 -19.19 -17.59
C SER A 173 14.80 -20.54 -18.29
N SER A 174 14.64 -20.55 -19.62
CA SER A 174 14.60 -21.78 -20.43
C SER A 174 15.97 -22.20 -20.99
N LEU A 175 17.00 -21.35 -20.89
CA LEU A 175 18.33 -21.67 -21.40
C LEU A 175 19.13 -22.53 -20.41
N PRO A 176 19.84 -23.58 -20.90
CA PRO A 176 20.69 -24.43 -20.06
C PRO A 176 21.99 -23.69 -19.68
N SER A 177 21.93 -22.83 -18.67
CA SER A 177 23.05 -22.25 -17.91
C SER A 177 22.51 -21.35 -16.77
N GLU A 178 22.09 -22.02 -15.70
CA GLU A 178 21.07 -21.58 -14.72
C GLU A 178 21.47 -20.45 -13.74
N TRP A 179 22.70 -19.94 -13.77
CA TRP A 179 23.09 -18.87 -12.83
C TRP A 179 22.56 -17.49 -13.24
N SER A 180 22.47 -17.24 -14.55
CA SER A 180 22.05 -15.94 -15.08
C SER A 180 20.58 -15.62 -14.75
N SER A 181 19.66 -16.57 -14.90
CA SER A 181 18.23 -16.38 -14.64
C SER A 181 17.96 -16.02 -13.18
N LYS A 182 18.63 -16.70 -12.23
CA LYS A 182 18.48 -16.42 -10.80
C LYS A 182 18.98 -15.04 -10.42
N LEU A 183 20.11 -14.60 -10.98
CA LEU A 183 20.60 -13.23 -10.78
C LEU A 183 19.61 -12.19 -11.31
N TRP A 184 19.06 -12.41 -12.51
CA TRP A 184 18.04 -11.54 -13.07
C TRP A 184 16.78 -11.46 -12.19
N LEU A 185 16.40 -12.54 -11.50
CA LEU A 185 15.28 -12.51 -10.57
C LEU A 185 15.48 -11.48 -9.44
N PHE A 186 16.70 -11.37 -8.90
CA PHE A 186 17.04 -10.37 -7.90
C PHE A 186 17.10 -8.95 -8.48
N VAL A 187 17.58 -8.79 -9.71
CA VAL A 187 17.54 -7.49 -10.40
C VAL A 187 16.09 -7.02 -10.58
N PHE A 188 15.22 -7.91 -11.06
CA PHE A 188 13.78 -7.64 -11.21
C PHE A 188 13.14 -7.31 -9.86
N SER A 189 13.59 -7.93 -8.77
CA SER A 189 13.07 -7.67 -7.43
C SER A 189 13.50 -6.31 -6.87
N ILE A 190 14.71 -5.86 -7.18
CA ILE A 190 15.21 -4.54 -6.79
C ILE A 190 14.42 -3.45 -7.51
N PHE A 191 14.31 -3.53 -8.84
CA PHE A 191 13.55 -2.54 -9.61
C PHE A 191 12.05 -2.61 -9.32
N GLY A 192 11.49 -3.83 -9.24
CA GLY A 192 10.10 -4.05 -8.87
C GLY A 192 9.78 -3.43 -7.50
N GLY A 193 10.61 -3.69 -6.50
CA GLY A 193 10.46 -3.10 -5.17
C GLY A 193 10.55 -1.57 -5.17
N LEU A 194 11.49 -1.01 -5.93
CA LEU A 194 11.66 0.44 -6.05
C LEU A 194 10.44 1.12 -6.69
N PHE A 195 9.97 0.62 -7.83
CA PHE A 195 8.83 1.20 -8.54
C PHE A 195 7.50 0.96 -7.82
N LEU A 196 7.30 -0.22 -7.21
CA LEU A 196 6.15 -0.45 -6.32
C LEU A 196 6.18 0.52 -5.15
N GLY A 197 7.33 0.71 -4.51
CA GLY A 197 7.47 1.63 -3.39
C GLY A 197 7.12 3.08 -3.76
N LEU A 198 7.60 3.55 -4.92
CA LEU A 198 7.25 4.87 -5.45
C LEU A 198 5.74 5.00 -5.70
N THR A 199 5.16 3.99 -6.33
CA THR A 199 3.75 3.97 -6.69
C THR A 199 2.84 3.98 -5.46
N TYR A 200 3.15 3.16 -4.46
CA TYR A 200 2.41 3.08 -3.20
C TYR A 200 2.53 4.41 -2.44
N SER A 201 3.68 5.07 -2.51
CA SER A 201 3.87 6.39 -1.91
C SER A 201 2.99 7.48 -2.55
N LEU A 202 2.82 7.42 -3.88
CA LEU A 202 1.96 8.36 -4.61
C LEU A 202 0.49 8.19 -4.19
N THR A 203 0.00 6.95 -4.11
CA THR A 203 -1.38 6.69 -3.67
C THR A 203 -1.62 7.14 -2.24
N TYR A 204 -0.68 6.87 -1.32
CA TYR A 204 -0.82 7.32 0.07
C TYR A 204 -0.82 8.85 0.23
N LYS A 205 -0.07 9.59 -0.60
CA LYS A 205 -0.04 11.07 -0.55
C LYS A 205 -1.40 11.71 -0.79
N VAL A 206 -2.20 11.16 -1.70
CA VAL A 206 -3.55 11.65 -2.04
C VAL A 206 -4.66 11.05 -1.15
N GLY A 207 -4.26 10.22 -0.18
CA GLY A 207 -5.20 9.53 0.71
C GLY A 207 -5.94 8.40 0.02
N SER A 208 -5.25 7.68 -0.87
CA SER A 208 -5.67 6.43 -1.51
C SER A 208 -4.73 5.29 -1.07
N SER A 209 -4.88 4.11 -1.66
CA SER A 209 -3.99 2.97 -1.51
C SER A 209 -4.03 2.09 -2.74
N THR A 210 -3.13 1.10 -2.81
CA THR A 210 -3.23 0.04 -3.82
C THR A 210 -4.26 -1.04 -3.45
N ALA A 211 -5.14 -0.72 -2.49
CA ALA A 211 -6.16 -1.57 -1.88
C ALA A 211 -5.62 -2.80 -1.12
N GLY A 212 -6.53 -3.68 -0.71
CA GLY A 212 -6.20 -4.91 0.00
C GLY A 212 -5.66 -4.69 1.41
N THR A 213 -4.54 -5.34 1.71
CA THR A 213 -3.87 -5.24 3.01
C THR A 213 -3.37 -3.84 3.32
N ASP A 214 -3.35 -2.93 2.33
CA ASP A 214 -3.07 -1.53 2.55
C ASP A 214 -4.14 -0.83 3.39
N PHE A 215 -5.41 -1.27 3.33
CA PHE A 215 -6.45 -0.76 4.23
C PHE A 215 -6.11 -1.08 5.69
N ILE A 216 -5.61 -2.30 5.94
CA ILE A 216 -5.14 -2.71 7.26
C ILE A 216 -3.92 -1.89 7.65
N SER A 217 -2.94 -1.77 6.74
CA SER A 217 -1.70 -1.01 6.96
C SER A 217 -2.00 0.44 7.32
N ALA A 218 -2.92 1.10 6.60
CA ALA A 218 -3.35 2.47 6.86
C ALA A 218 -4.08 2.61 8.20
N HIS A 219 -4.98 1.68 8.52
CA HIS A 219 -5.69 1.67 9.80
C HIS A 219 -4.73 1.49 10.99
N VAL A 220 -3.84 0.50 10.91
CA VAL A 220 -2.83 0.21 11.94
C VAL A 220 -1.83 1.36 12.06
N SER A 221 -1.40 1.95 10.94
CA SER A 221 -0.50 3.10 10.91
C SER A 221 -1.12 4.29 11.63
N LYS A 222 -2.42 4.57 11.41
CA LYS A 222 -3.16 5.63 12.10
C LYS A 222 -3.37 5.34 13.58
N LYS A 223 -3.65 4.07 13.94
CA LYS A 223 -3.92 3.68 15.34
C LYS A 223 -2.65 3.69 16.21
N TYR A 224 -1.52 3.22 15.68
CA TYR A 224 -0.27 3.07 16.43
C TYR A 224 0.81 4.10 16.09
N ASN A 225 0.52 5.05 15.20
CA ASN A 225 1.44 6.09 14.74
C ASN A 225 2.80 5.55 14.23
N LYS A 226 2.76 4.40 13.56
CA LYS A 226 3.94 3.77 12.95
C LYS A 226 4.01 4.08 11.46
N GLN A 227 5.21 4.02 10.90
CA GLN A 227 5.42 4.24 9.47
C GLN A 227 4.69 3.16 8.67
N ILE A 228 4.01 3.57 7.60
CA ILE A 228 3.10 2.71 6.85
C ILE A 228 3.86 1.64 6.05
N GLY A 229 5.02 1.96 5.50
CA GLY A 229 5.87 1.04 4.73
C GLY A 229 6.38 -0.10 5.60
N SER A 230 6.89 0.19 6.80
CA SER A 230 7.29 -0.86 7.75
C SER A 230 6.15 -1.80 8.15
N ILE A 231 4.92 -1.30 8.30
CA ILE A 231 3.75 -2.15 8.57
C ILE A 231 3.41 -2.99 7.34
N ASN A 232 3.37 -2.37 6.16
CA ASN A 232 3.06 -3.01 4.89
C ASN A 232 4.02 -4.17 4.61
N MET A 233 5.32 -3.93 4.76
CA MET A 233 6.38 -4.92 4.60
C MET A 233 6.15 -6.16 5.49
N LYS A 234 5.78 -5.97 6.76
CA LYS A 234 5.53 -7.09 7.69
C LYS A 234 4.32 -7.92 7.27
N ILE A 235 3.22 -7.26 6.89
CA ILE A 235 2.01 -7.95 6.43
C ILE A 235 2.31 -8.72 5.13
N ASN A 236 3.02 -8.09 4.19
CA ASN A 236 3.39 -8.73 2.93
C ASN A 236 4.31 -9.94 3.16
N PHE A 237 5.23 -9.87 4.12
CA PHE A 237 6.10 -10.99 4.46
C PHE A 237 5.32 -12.19 5.00
N THR A 238 4.35 -11.96 5.88
CA THR A 238 3.49 -13.04 6.39
C THR A 238 2.69 -13.69 5.26
N LEU A 239 2.10 -12.89 4.37
CA LEU A 239 1.37 -13.43 3.21
C LEU A 239 2.29 -14.19 2.25
N LEU A 240 3.50 -13.68 2.01
CA LEU A 240 4.48 -14.32 1.14
C LEU A 240 4.78 -15.75 1.57
N ILE A 241 5.11 -15.95 2.85
CA ILE A 241 5.44 -17.28 3.37
C ILE A 241 4.28 -18.24 3.13
N ILE A 242 3.05 -17.83 3.48
CA ILE A 242 1.85 -18.65 3.33
C ILE A 242 1.65 -19.04 1.86
N PHE A 243 1.69 -18.07 0.94
CA PHE A 243 1.35 -18.31 -0.46
C PHE A 243 2.47 -18.96 -1.27
N VAL A 244 3.75 -18.78 -0.90
CA VAL A 244 4.86 -19.53 -1.50
C VAL A 244 4.78 -21.00 -1.12
N ILE A 245 4.45 -21.32 0.14
CA ILE A 245 4.23 -22.70 0.59
C ILE A 245 3.08 -23.32 -0.21
N LEU A 246 1.92 -22.64 -0.28
CA LEU A 246 0.76 -23.12 -1.03
C LEU A 246 1.06 -23.30 -2.53
N ASN A 247 1.72 -22.33 -3.15
CA ASN A 247 2.09 -22.40 -4.57
C ASN A 247 3.01 -23.60 -4.84
N THR A 248 4.03 -23.79 -4.00
CA THR A 248 5.00 -24.89 -4.17
C THR A 248 4.38 -26.26 -3.93
N ALA A 249 3.44 -26.38 -2.98
CA ALA A 249 2.72 -27.63 -2.72
C ALA A 249 1.95 -28.11 -3.98
N ILE A 250 1.23 -27.20 -4.65
CA ILE A 250 0.39 -27.49 -5.82
C ILE A 250 1.22 -27.57 -7.11
N MET A 251 2.42 -26.98 -7.14
CA MET A 251 3.26 -26.93 -8.32
C MET A 251 3.66 -28.34 -8.81
N PRO A 252 3.52 -28.63 -10.12
CA PRO A 252 4.03 -29.87 -10.68
C PRO A 252 5.56 -29.86 -10.78
N ILE A 253 6.20 -31.02 -10.61
CA ILE A 253 7.66 -31.14 -10.48
C ILE A 253 8.43 -30.68 -11.73
N TYR A 254 7.82 -30.75 -12.92
CA TYR A 254 8.45 -30.30 -14.16
C TYR A 254 8.66 -28.78 -14.24
N LYS A 255 7.94 -27.99 -13.42
CA LYS A 255 8.17 -26.54 -13.30
C LYS A 255 9.32 -26.20 -12.36
N ILE A 256 9.81 -27.17 -11.59
CA ILE A 256 10.94 -26.97 -10.68
C ILE A 256 12.24 -27.18 -11.47
N ASP A 257 13.10 -26.18 -11.35
CA ASP A 257 14.41 -26.05 -11.96
C ASP A 257 15.34 -27.25 -11.69
N SER A 258 16.20 -27.58 -12.66
CA SER A 258 17.01 -28.80 -12.59
C SER A 258 18.05 -28.73 -11.47
N THR A 259 18.63 -27.56 -11.20
CA THR A 259 19.55 -27.40 -10.06
C THR A 259 18.90 -27.59 -8.69
N ALA A 260 17.60 -27.30 -8.54
CA ALA A 260 16.89 -27.59 -7.29
C ALA A 260 16.80 -29.11 -7.08
N LYS A 261 16.53 -29.87 -8.15
CA LYS A 261 16.55 -31.35 -8.13
C LYS A 261 17.95 -31.87 -7.81
N LEU A 262 18.97 -31.34 -8.49
CA LEU A 262 20.38 -31.70 -8.30
C LEU A 262 20.87 -31.47 -6.86
N SER A 263 20.50 -30.33 -6.26
CA SER A 263 20.86 -30.00 -4.89
C SER A 263 20.36 -31.04 -3.88
N VAL A 264 19.21 -31.67 -4.14
CA VAL A 264 18.68 -32.73 -3.27
C VAL A 264 19.39 -34.05 -3.53
N LEU A 265 19.61 -34.41 -4.79
CA LEU A 265 20.31 -35.64 -5.19
C LEU A 265 21.73 -35.73 -4.61
N ASN A 266 22.44 -34.59 -4.58
CA ASN A 266 23.79 -34.53 -4.01
C ASN A 266 23.82 -34.68 -2.48
N THR A 267 22.69 -34.48 -1.79
CA THR A 267 22.61 -34.65 -0.33
C THR A 267 22.26 -36.07 0.13
N LEU A 268 21.94 -36.98 -0.80
CA LEU A 268 21.59 -38.36 -0.48
C LEU A 268 22.83 -39.15 0.01
N SER A 269 22.62 -40.17 0.84
CA SER A 269 23.68 -41.16 1.10
C SER A 269 23.93 -42.02 -0.15
N ASP A 270 25.06 -42.71 -0.22
CA ASP A 270 25.40 -43.55 -1.38
C ASP A 270 24.37 -44.69 -1.59
N ALA A 271 23.87 -45.26 -0.49
CA ALA A 271 22.79 -46.26 -0.54
C ALA A 271 21.49 -45.68 -1.13
N GLN A 272 21.08 -44.51 -0.64
CA GLN A 272 19.88 -43.82 -1.14
C GLN A 272 20.04 -43.41 -2.61
N PHE A 273 21.22 -42.92 -3.00
CA PHE A 273 21.50 -42.53 -4.37
C PHE A 273 21.47 -43.73 -5.32
N THR A 274 21.97 -44.89 -4.88
CA THR A 274 21.90 -46.14 -5.65
C THR A 274 20.46 -46.57 -5.92
N GLU A 275 19.57 -46.45 -4.92
CA GLU A 275 18.14 -46.73 -5.09
C GLU A 275 17.50 -45.81 -6.14
N ILE A 276 17.82 -44.51 -6.08
CA ILE A 276 17.32 -43.52 -7.05
C ILE A 276 17.86 -43.80 -8.46
N TYR A 277 19.14 -44.17 -8.58
CA TYR A 277 19.74 -44.54 -9.86
C TYR A 277 19.08 -45.79 -10.46
N ASN A 278 18.78 -46.82 -9.65
CA ASN A 278 18.06 -48.00 -10.12
C ASN A 278 16.66 -47.66 -10.61
N LYS A 279 15.91 -46.83 -9.86
CA LYS A 279 14.61 -46.31 -10.31
C LYS A 279 14.70 -45.49 -11.60
N ALA A 280 15.76 -44.70 -11.76
CA ALA A 280 16.01 -43.94 -12.99
C ALA A 280 16.23 -44.87 -14.18
N LYS A 281 17.04 -45.91 -14.00
CA LYS A 281 17.31 -46.94 -15.02
C LYS A 281 16.04 -47.70 -15.41
N GLU A 282 15.24 -48.11 -14.44
CA GLU A 282 13.98 -48.85 -14.65
C GLU A 282 12.87 -48.00 -15.30
N SER A 283 12.95 -46.67 -15.19
CA SER A 283 11.93 -45.77 -15.75
C SER A 283 11.83 -45.80 -17.28
N GLY A 284 12.84 -46.32 -17.99
CA GLY A 284 12.90 -46.34 -19.45
C GLY A 284 13.00 -44.96 -20.11
N LYS A 285 13.19 -43.88 -19.33
CA LYS A 285 13.25 -42.49 -19.83
C LYS A 285 14.66 -42.03 -20.22
N PHE A 286 15.68 -42.86 -19.97
CA PHE A 286 17.08 -42.55 -20.23
C PHE A 286 17.65 -43.50 -21.29
N ILE A 287 18.54 -42.99 -22.12
CA ILE A 287 19.18 -43.76 -23.20
C ILE A 287 20.35 -44.55 -22.60
N SER A 288 20.47 -45.82 -22.96
CA SER A 288 21.52 -46.73 -22.46
C SER A 288 22.68 -46.93 -23.44
N ASP A 289 22.60 -46.37 -24.65
CA ASP A 289 23.63 -46.49 -25.70
C ASP A 289 24.68 -45.37 -25.64
N VAL A 290 25.95 -45.78 -25.52
CA VAL A 290 27.15 -44.95 -25.35
C VAL A 290 27.40 -44.03 -26.57
N ASN A 291 26.95 -44.42 -27.76
CA ASN A 291 27.22 -43.68 -29.00
C ASN A 291 26.24 -42.53 -29.25
N SER A 292 25.22 -42.39 -28.41
CA SER A 292 24.26 -41.30 -28.50
C SER A 292 24.83 -40.03 -27.85
N HIS A 293 25.08 -38.99 -28.63
CA HIS A 293 25.53 -37.67 -28.13
C HIS A 293 24.39 -36.91 -27.41
N HIS A 294 23.51 -37.61 -26.69
CA HIS A 294 22.27 -37.07 -26.14
C HIS A 294 22.39 -36.78 -24.64
N HIS A 295 21.81 -35.65 -24.21
CA HIS A 295 21.81 -35.15 -22.82
C HIS A 295 21.05 -36.02 -21.78
N PHE A 296 20.64 -37.24 -22.15
CA PHE A 296 19.86 -38.17 -21.33
C PHE A 296 20.46 -39.59 -21.28
N TYR A 297 21.77 -39.71 -21.52
CA TYR A 297 22.47 -40.99 -21.38
C TYR A 297 22.67 -41.36 -19.90
N LEU A 298 22.19 -42.53 -19.50
CA LEU A 298 22.41 -43.10 -18.17
C LEU A 298 23.13 -44.46 -18.33
N PRO A 299 24.37 -44.61 -17.82
CA PRO A 299 25.13 -45.85 -17.95
C PRO A 299 24.40 -47.02 -17.27
N THR A 300 24.49 -48.22 -17.81
CA THR A 300 23.77 -49.40 -17.28
C THR A 300 24.51 -50.12 -16.16
N ASN A 301 25.84 -50.01 -16.12
CA ASN A 301 26.73 -50.74 -15.21
C ASN A 301 27.52 -49.81 -14.26
N TRP A 302 26.94 -48.69 -13.86
CA TRP A 302 27.58 -47.75 -12.94
C TRP A 302 27.33 -48.09 -11.46
N SER A 303 28.30 -47.78 -10.60
CA SER A 303 28.20 -47.88 -9.14
C SER A 303 28.70 -46.59 -8.48
N VAL A 304 28.24 -46.28 -7.27
CA VAL A 304 28.57 -45.01 -6.59
C VAL A 304 30.07 -44.82 -6.32
N ASN A 305 30.83 -45.92 -6.26
CA ASN A 305 32.29 -45.91 -6.07
C ASN A 305 33.07 -45.73 -7.38
N ASP A 306 32.40 -45.74 -8.55
CA ASP A 306 33.05 -45.53 -9.84
C ASP A 306 33.37 -44.04 -10.02
N GLN A 307 34.67 -43.73 -10.07
CA GLN A 307 35.19 -42.39 -10.35
C GLN A 307 35.92 -42.32 -11.70
N LYS A 308 36.06 -43.44 -12.42
CA LYS A 308 36.94 -43.52 -13.60
C LYS A 308 36.27 -43.03 -14.88
N ILE A 309 34.97 -43.29 -15.04
CA ILE A 309 34.25 -43.02 -16.31
C ILE A 309 33.14 -41.99 -16.10
N TRP A 310 32.31 -42.18 -15.06
CA TRP A 310 31.23 -41.26 -14.72
C TRP A 310 31.24 -40.96 -13.24
N THR A 311 31.30 -39.69 -12.88
CA THR A 311 31.20 -39.27 -11.48
C THR A 311 29.74 -39.30 -11.02
N ARG A 312 29.52 -39.53 -9.72
CA ARG A 312 28.21 -39.40 -9.07
C ARG A 312 27.51 -38.09 -9.42
N GLN A 313 28.26 -36.99 -9.50
CA GLN A 313 27.74 -35.67 -9.82
C GLN A 313 27.21 -35.58 -11.26
N GLN A 314 27.91 -36.16 -12.24
CA GLN A 314 27.45 -36.18 -13.64
C GLN A 314 26.16 -37.00 -13.78
N ILE A 315 26.05 -38.12 -13.08
CA ILE A 315 24.83 -38.94 -13.09
C ILE A 315 23.68 -38.23 -12.36
N ALA A 316 23.96 -37.56 -11.26
CA ALA A 316 22.96 -36.72 -10.58
C ALA A 316 22.48 -35.58 -11.48
N GLN A 317 23.37 -34.97 -12.28
CA GLN A 317 23.01 -33.94 -13.27
C GLN A 317 22.09 -34.50 -14.36
N THR A 318 22.39 -35.69 -14.89
CA THR A 318 21.51 -36.33 -15.90
C THR A 318 20.15 -36.72 -15.32
N ILE A 319 20.10 -37.24 -14.09
CA ILE A 319 18.80 -37.54 -13.45
C ILE A 319 18.01 -36.25 -13.20
N ALA A 320 18.69 -35.17 -12.77
CA ALA A 320 18.07 -33.88 -12.51
C ALA A 320 17.56 -33.16 -13.77
N SER A 321 18.20 -33.37 -14.92
CA SER A 321 17.80 -32.76 -16.20
C SER A 321 16.49 -33.33 -16.75
N ASN A 322 16.03 -34.47 -16.22
CA ASN A 322 14.72 -35.03 -16.56
C ASN A 322 13.59 -34.13 -16.04
N ALA A 323 12.85 -33.53 -16.98
CA ALA A 323 11.76 -32.61 -16.68
C ALA A 323 10.64 -33.30 -15.89
N ASP A 324 10.20 -34.47 -16.34
CA ASP A 324 9.04 -35.18 -15.78
C ASP A 324 9.27 -35.63 -14.34
N PHE A 325 10.47 -36.12 -14.02
CA PHE A 325 10.88 -36.54 -12.67
C PHE A 325 9.82 -37.39 -11.93
N ILE A 326 9.28 -38.42 -12.62
CA ILE A 326 8.19 -39.28 -12.14
C ILE A 326 8.78 -40.52 -11.44
N GLY A 327 8.13 -41.02 -10.38
CA GLY A 327 8.52 -42.25 -9.67
C GLY A 327 9.38 -42.04 -8.42
N TYR A 328 9.54 -40.80 -7.96
CA TYR A 328 10.38 -40.42 -6.83
C TYR A 328 9.61 -39.72 -5.71
N ASP A 329 8.43 -40.21 -5.30
CA ASP A 329 7.48 -39.47 -4.45
C ASP A 329 8.08 -38.86 -3.17
N ASN A 330 8.87 -39.64 -2.41
CA ASN A 330 9.56 -39.11 -1.22
C ASN A 330 10.57 -38.01 -1.57
N LEU A 331 11.32 -38.17 -2.67
CA LEU A 331 12.31 -37.20 -3.12
C LEU A 331 11.64 -35.92 -3.67
N THR A 332 10.51 -36.06 -4.38
CA THR A 332 9.75 -34.91 -4.91
C THR A 332 9.26 -34.01 -3.78
N THR A 333 8.85 -34.59 -2.66
CA THR A 333 8.43 -33.85 -1.46
C THR A 333 9.60 -33.06 -0.87
N ILE A 334 10.78 -33.68 -0.75
CA ILE A 334 11.99 -33.01 -0.26
C ILE A 334 12.44 -31.89 -1.21
N ILE A 335 12.37 -32.12 -2.52
CA ILE A 335 12.67 -31.09 -3.54
C ILE A 335 11.73 -29.91 -3.40
N LYS A 336 10.42 -30.15 -3.31
CA LYS A 336 9.41 -29.09 -3.09
C LYS A 336 9.66 -28.33 -1.79
N LEU A 337 9.99 -29.03 -0.70
CA LEU A 337 10.29 -28.39 0.58
C LEU A 337 11.52 -27.46 0.47
N LYS A 338 12.61 -27.92 -0.17
CA LYS A 338 13.80 -27.10 -0.43
C LYS A 338 13.49 -25.92 -1.36
N PHE A 339 12.61 -26.11 -2.34
CA PHE A 339 12.20 -25.07 -3.29
C PHE A 339 11.45 -23.91 -2.63
N ILE A 340 10.73 -24.14 -1.52
CA ILE A 340 10.09 -23.06 -0.73
C ILE A 340 11.13 -22.02 -0.29
N PHE A 341 12.32 -22.48 0.10
CA PHE A 341 13.47 -21.64 0.46
C PHE A 341 14.34 -21.29 -0.75
N GLY A 342 13.77 -21.32 -1.95
CA GLY A 342 14.46 -21.00 -3.19
C GLY A 342 14.58 -19.50 -3.47
N PRO A 343 15.20 -19.14 -4.62
CA PRO A 343 15.43 -17.75 -5.00
C PRO A 343 14.18 -16.88 -5.05
N SER A 344 13.02 -17.45 -5.40
CA SER A 344 11.72 -16.74 -5.46
C SER A 344 11.33 -16.09 -4.13
N LEU A 345 11.44 -16.83 -3.03
CA LEU A 345 11.10 -16.33 -1.69
C LEU A 345 12.01 -15.16 -1.31
N PHE A 346 13.33 -15.34 -1.48
CA PHE A 346 14.32 -14.33 -1.12
C PHE A 346 14.27 -13.10 -2.02
N ALA A 347 14.07 -13.28 -3.32
CA ALA A 347 13.94 -12.16 -4.24
C ALA A 347 12.66 -11.37 -3.94
N SER A 348 11.53 -12.03 -3.68
CA SER A 348 10.28 -11.37 -3.26
C SER A 348 10.42 -10.68 -1.90
N PHE A 349 11.17 -11.26 -0.96
CA PHE A 349 11.52 -10.62 0.31
C PHE A 349 12.29 -9.32 0.09
N ILE A 350 13.34 -9.34 -0.73
CA ILE A 350 14.12 -8.15 -1.09
C ILE A 350 13.22 -7.08 -1.73
N CYS A 351 12.34 -7.48 -2.65
CA CYS A 351 11.36 -6.59 -3.26
C CYS A 351 10.53 -5.87 -2.19
N PHE A 352 10.03 -6.56 -1.16
CA PHE A 352 9.21 -5.95 -0.10
C PHE A 352 10.02 -5.09 0.86
N VAL A 353 11.27 -5.44 1.14
CA VAL A 353 12.17 -4.60 1.94
C VAL A 353 12.41 -3.27 1.21
N ILE A 354 12.78 -3.32 -0.07
CA ILE A 354 13.03 -2.13 -0.87
C ILE A 354 11.75 -1.30 -0.99
N GLN A 355 10.62 -1.93 -1.32
CA GLN A 355 9.31 -1.28 -1.36
C GLN A 355 8.97 -0.57 -0.05
N GLY A 356 9.10 -1.25 1.09
CA GLY A 356 8.82 -0.68 2.41
C GLY A 356 9.73 0.51 2.75
N VAL A 357 11.03 0.40 2.44
CA VAL A 357 12.01 1.47 2.65
C VAL A 357 11.70 2.68 1.77
N VAL A 358 11.37 2.47 0.49
CA VAL A 358 11.00 3.55 -0.44
C VAL A 358 9.71 4.23 0.02
N ILE A 359 8.68 3.47 0.45
CA ILE A 359 7.45 4.02 1.01
C ILE A 359 7.75 4.94 2.19
N ASP A 360 8.53 4.46 3.15
CA ASP A 360 8.86 5.22 4.36
C ASP A 360 9.76 6.44 4.08
N ARG A 361 10.54 6.42 2.99
CA ARG A 361 11.38 7.54 2.53
C ARG A 361 10.55 8.61 1.83
N VAL A 362 9.64 8.23 0.93
CA VAL A 362 8.89 9.13 0.04
C VAL A 362 7.60 9.63 0.70
N TYR A 363 7.03 8.85 1.62
CA TYR A 363 5.86 9.21 2.42
C TYR A 363 6.14 9.06 3.95
N PRO A 364 6.99 9.93 4.53
CA PRO A 364 7.38 9.86 5.94
C PRO A 364 6.32 10.46 6.90
N LYS A 365 5.03 10.21 6.68
CA LYS A 365 3.93 10.90 7.39
C LYS A 365 4.03 10.79 8.91
N ASN A 366 4.38 9.61 9.43
CA ASN A 366 4.48 9.35 10.86
C ASN A 366 5.93 9.39 11.39
N ARG A 367 6.85 10.07 10.68
CA ARG A 367 8.20 10.32 11.21
C ARG A 367 8.19 11.56 12.08
N LEU A 368 8.31 11.35 13.39
CA LEU A 368 8.47 12.40 14.38
C LEU A 368 9.93 12.86 14.43
N PHE A 369 10.10 14.18 14.50
CA PHE A 369 11.38 14.83 14.76
C PHE A 369 11.22 15.76 15.94
N THR A 370 12.27 15.85 16.75
CA THR A 370 12.48 16.94 17.69
C THR A 370 13.14 18.05 16.90
N VAL A 371 12.47 19.19 16.80
CA VAL A 371 12.97 20.40 16.16
C VAL A 371 13.47 21.31 17.27
N LEU A 372 14.76 21.65 17.20
CA LEU A 372 15.41 22.60 18.08
C LEU A 372 15.58 23.91 17.29
N ILE A 373 14.87 24.95 17.68
CA ILE A 373 14.89 26.26 17.04
C ILE A 373 15.63 27.20 17.97
N SER A 374 16.88 27.50 17.66
CA SER A 374 17.67 28.52 18.36
C SER A 374 17.30 29.88 17.77
N THR A 375 16.75 30.77 18.58
CA THR A 375 16.23 32.08 18.14
C THR A 375 16.47 33.14 19.20
N THR A 376 16.60 34.40 18.74
CA THR A 376 16.63 35.59 19.60
C THR A 376 15.23 36.04 20.02
N LYS A 377 14.18 35.58 19.33
CA LYS A 377 12.77 35.97 19.53
C LYS A 377 11.87 34.79 19.93
N PRO A 378 12.15 34.11 21.06
CA PRO A 378 11.44 32.88 21.40
C PRO A 378 9.93 33.04 21.61
N ARG A 379 9.50 34.21 22.10
CA ARG A 379 8.08 34.51 22.35
C ARG A 379 7.27 34.65 21.06
N GLU A 380 7.83 35.28 20.03
CA GLU A 380 7.16 35.48 18.74
C GLU A 380 7.02 34.15 17.98
N VAL A 381 8.10 33.35 17.95
CA VAL A 381 8.08 32.02 17.33
C VAL A 381 7.06 31.11 18.04
N LYS A 382 6.98 31.14 19.37
CA LYS A 382 5.97 30.42 20.15
C LYS A 382 4.54 30.80 19.72
N ASN A 383 4.24 32.10 19.64
CA ASN A 383 2.91 32.58 19.26
C ASN A 383 2.56 32.13 17.84
N TYR A 384 3.50 32.26 16.90
CA TYR A 384 3.31 31.78 15.52
C TYR A 384 3.03 30.28 15.43
N LEU A 385 3.75 29.46 16.20
CA LEU A 385 3.55 28.01 16.22
C LEU A 385 2.13 27.67 16.70
N PHE A 386 1.67 28.25 17.81
CA PHE A 386 0.32 28.04 18.31
C PHE A 386 -0.76 28.55 17.34
N GLU A 387 -0.61 29.75 16.79
CA GLU A 387 -1.53 30.31 15.79
C GLU A 387 -1.58 29.46 14.51
N SER A 388 -0.48 28.82 14.15
CA SER A 388 -0.39 27.92 13.01
C SER A 388 -0.86 26.50 13.32
N GLY A 389 -1.39 26.28 14.52
CA GLY A 389 -2.06 25.05 14.93
C GLY A 389 -1.17 24.05 15.65
N TYR A 390 0.04 24.41 16.08
CA TYR A 390 0.79 23.53 16.97
C TYR A 390 0.06 23.45 18.32
N ARG A 391 -0.24 22.24 18.79
CA ARG A 391 -1.07 22.02 20.01
C ARG A 391 -0.30 21.46 21.19
N ASN A 392 0.92 21.00 20.96
CA ASN A 392 1.67 20.28 21.97
C ASN A 392 2.49 21.24 22.82
N ASN A 393 3.10 20.71 23.88
CA ASN A 393 4.00 21.48 24.71
C ASN A 393 5.20 21.97 23.89
N ILE A 394 5.62 23.19 24.21
CA ILE A 394 6.84 23.82 23.69
C ILE A 394 7.79 23.93 24.87
N HIS A 395 8.98 23.36 24.73
CA HIS A 395 10.02 23.44 25.74
C HIS A 395 10.97 24.58 25.42
N PHE A 396 11.24 25.44 26.41
CA PHE A 396 12.25 26.49 26.28
C PHE A 396 13.49 26.05 27.03
N LEU A 397 14.63 26.05 26.33
CA LEU A 397 15.94 25.88 26.93
C LEU A 397 16.70 27.19 26.76
N GLU A 398 17.02 27.84 27.87
CA GLU A 398 17.90 29.00 27.86
C GLU A 398 19.32 28.52 27.57
N ASN A 399 19.99 29.16 26.62
CA ASN A 399 21.39 28.88 26.34
C ASN A 399 22.13 30.14 25.90
N GLN A 400 23.45 30.04 25.85
CA GLN A 400 24.30 31.08 25.25
C GLN A 400 25.03 30.44 24.08
N THR A 401 25.04 31.12 22.94
CA THR A 401 25.77 30.68 21.76
C THR A 401 26.91 31.65 21.50
N ALA A 402 28.09 31.13 21.15
CA ALA A 402 29.24 31.95 20.79
C ALA A 402 29.53 31.74 19.30
N LYS A 403 29.61 32.83 18.53
CA LYS A 403 30.11 32.83 17.15
C LYS A 403 31.49 33.49 17.13
N LYS A 404 32.38 32.96 16.28
CA LYS A 404 33.80 33.37 16.18
C LYS A 404 34.00 34.89 16.00
N GLU A 405 33.01 35.59 15.45
CA GLU A 405 33.07 37.04 15.15
C GLU A 405 32.14 37.92 16.03
N ASN A 406 31.16 37.36 16.75
CA ASN A 406 30.06 38.13 17.37
C ASN A 406 29.94 38.01 18.90
N GLY A 407 30.93 37.45 19.60
CA GLY A 407 30.86 37.25 21.05
C GLY A 407 29.72 36.30 21.47
N TYR A 408 29.26 36.42 22.72
CA TYR A 408 28.14 35.65 23.26
C TYR A 408 26.80 36.29 22.86
N ILE A 409 25.98 35.55 22.13
CA ILE A 409 24.61 35.93 21.80
C ILE A 409 23.69 35.15 22.74
N ALA A 410 22.94 35.86 23.57
CA ALA A 410 21.87 35.25 24.35
C ALA A 410 20.77 34.78 23.39
N GLN A 411 20.55 33.46 23.34
CA GLN A 411 19.52 32.85 22.52
C GLN A 411 18.69 31.91 23.38
N SER A 412 17.52 31.54 22.89
CA SER A 412 16.74 30.47 23.50
C SER A 412 16.51 29.39 22.46
N VAL A 413 16.67 28.14 22.89
CA VAL A 413 16.33 26.98 22.07
C VAL A 413 14.91 26.58 22.40
N ILE A 414 14.03 26.76 21.41
CA ILE A 414 12.70 26.20 21.43
C ILE A 414 12.78 24.75 20.95
N MET A 415 12.40 23.83 21.82
CA MET A 415 12.30 22.41 21.50
C MET A 415 10.83 22.02 21.33
N ILE A 416 10.49 21.55 20.15
CA ILE A 416 9.17 20.99 19.81
C ILE A 416 9.32 19.59 19.22
N HIS A 417 8.27 18.78 19.30
CA HIS A 417 8.20 17.55 18.51
C HIS A 417 7.17 17.72 17.40
N ILE A 418 7.43 17.29 16.19
CA ILE A 418 6.48 17.46 15.09
C ILE A 418 6.71 16.42 14.01
N GLY A 419 5.67 16.07 13.25
CA GLY A 419 5.81 15.26 12.05
C GLY A 419 6.59 16.01 10.98
N LEU A 420 7.48 15.32 10.25
CA LEU A 420 8.29 15.95 9.19
C LEU A 420 7.44 16.66 8.13
N MET A 421 6.29 16.08 7.79
CA MET A 421 5.36 16.65 6.81
C MET A 421 4.64 17.89 7.35
N ASP A 422 4.44 17.97 8.67
CA ASP A 422 3.75 19.08 9.34
C ASP A 422 4.70 20.25 9.64
N TRP A 423 6.01 20.01 9.73
CA TRP A 423 7.00 21.09 9.88
C TRP A 423 7.15 21.95 8.63
N LYS A 424 7.11 21.34 7.42
CA LYS A 424 7.38 22.04 6.15
C LYS A 424 6.53 23.31 5.96
N PRO A 425 5.19 23.31 6.21
CA PRO A 425 4.38 24.53 6.12
C PRO A 425 4.73 25.60 7.15
N LEU A 426 5.28 25.22 8.30
CA LEU A 426 5.63 26.14 9.40
C LEU A 426 7.00 26.78 9.21
N GLN A 427 7.89 26.11 8.48
CA GLN A 427 9.28 26.53 8.32
C GLN A 427 9.42 27.94 7.75
N ALA A 428 8.68 28.25 6.68
CA ALA A 428 8.76 29.57 6.03
C ALA A 428 8.29 30.71 6.95
N GLY A 429 7.22 30.48 7.72
CA GLY A 429 6.72 31.49 8.64
C GLY A 429 7.59 31.67 9.88
N ALA A 430 8.22 30.58 10.36
CA ALA A 430 9.26 30.70 11.39
C ALA A 430 10.42 31.57 10.89
N TYR A 431 10.98 31.26 9.72
CA TYR A 431 12.12 31.99 9.15
C TYR A 431 11.84 33.49 8.92
N ASN A 432 10.60 33.86 8.63
CA ASN A 432 10.20 35.27 8.47
C ASN A 432 10.23 36.07 9.79
N ILE A 433 10.16 35.41 10.94
CA ILE A 433 10.16 36.08 12.27
C ILE A 433 11.59 36.42 12.71
N ASP A 434 12.50 35.46 12.50
CA ASP A 434 13.92 35.57 12.85
C ASP A 434 14.75 34.92 11.75
N GLN A 435 15.40 35.73 10.92
CA GLN A 435 16.22 35.26 9.79
C GLN A 435 17.51 34.58 10.26
N ASP A 436 17.97 34.90 11.47
CA ASP A 436 19.21 34.35 12.05
C ASP A 436 18.95 33.08 12.88
N MET A 437 17.72 32.55 12.84
CA MET A 437 17.38 31.35 13.59
C MET A 437 18.12 30.12 13.08
N MET A 438 18.54 29.25 14.00
CA MET A 438 19.13 27.95 13.67
C MET A 438 18.13 26.84 13.99
N ILE A 439 17.78 26.04 12.99
CA ILE A 439 16.88 24.90 13.15
C ILE A 439 17.69 23.60 13.05
N SER A 440 17.70 22.83 14.13
CA SER A 440 18.30 21.49 14.17
C SER A 440 17.22 20.41 14.31
N PHE A 441 17.41 19.29 13.61
CA PHE A 441 16.48 18.16 13.65
C PHE A 441 17.13 16.95 14.33
N ILE A 442 16.47 16.42 15.36
CA ILE A 442 16.84 15.16 16.00
C ILE A 442 15.73 14.14 15.72
N ARG A 443 16.11 12.94 15.27
CA ARG A 443 15.15 11.87 14.99
C ARG A 443 14.56 11.33 16.29
N THR A 444 13.25 11.49 16.50
CA THR A 444 12.55 10.99 17.69
C THR A 444 11.96 9.61 17.41
N LYS A 445 12.28 8.60 18.24
CA LYS A 445 11.71 7.25 18.08
C LYS A 445 10.23 7.18 18.48
N LYS A 446 9.87 7.80 19.60
CA LYS A 446 8.51 7.82 20.16
C LYS A 446 8.40 8.95 21.18
N VAL A 447 7.21 9.54 21.29
CA VAL A 447 6.81 10.42 22.40
C VAL A 447 5.76 9.67 23.23
N GLN A 448 5.91 9.66 24.55
CA GLN A 448 4.94 9.05 25.48
C GLN A 448 4.26 10.15 26.28
N GLY A 449 2.94 10.01 26.51
CA GLY A 449 2.11 11.02 27.17
C GLY A 449 1.03 11.61 26.25
N PRO A 450 0.29 12.62 26.73
CA PRO A 450 -0.75 13.30 25.94
C PRO A 450 -0.09 14.08 24.80
N TRP A 451 -0.17 13.52 23.59
CA TRP A 451 0.47 14.07 22.40
C TRP A 451 -0.48 14.05 21.19
N SER A 452 -0.53 15.17 20.46
CA SER A 452 -1.25 15.29 19.20
C SER A 452 -0.30 15.17 18.01
N TYR A 453 -0.56 14.20 17.14
CA TYR A 453 0.24 13.91 15.95
C TYR A 453 -0.09 14.81 14.74
N SER A 454 -1.09 15.68 14.86
CA SER A 454 -1.56 16.54 13.76
C SER A 454 -1.62 17.99 14.21
N LEU A 455 -1.28 18.90 13.32
CA LEU A 455 -1.59 20.32 13.51
C LEU A 455 -3.10 20.54 13.65
N ASP A 456 -3.46 21.53 14.45
CA ASP A 456 -4.81 22.04 14.56
C ASP A 456 -5.30 22.49 13.20
N THR A 457 -6.48 22.00 12.82
CA THR A 457 -7.17 22.44 11.62
C THR A 457 -7.84 23.80 11.79
N GLN A 458 -7.70 24.49 12.92
CA GLN A 458 -8.33 25.78 13.22
C GLN A 458 -8.23 26.79 12.07
N LYS A 459 -7.06 27.04 11.47
CA LYS A 459 -6.94 27.96 10.31
C LYS A 459 -7.83 27.52 9.13
N ARG A 460 -7.84 26.23 8.81
CA ARG A 460 -8.72 25.65 7.77
C ARG A 460 -10.20 25.79 8.18
N GLU A 461 -10.54 25.47 9.42
CA GLU A 461 -11.90 25.59 9.94
C GLU A 461 -12.39 27.04 9.91
N LEU A 462 -11.54 27.99 10.26
CA LEU A 462 -11.82 29.42 10.27
C LEU A 462 -11.95 29.96 8.84
N SER A 463 -11.16 29.44 7.89
CA SER A 463 -11.34 29.74 6.46
C SER A 463 -12.69 29.23 5.91
N LEU A 464 -13.11 28.03 6.32
CA LEU A 464 -14.40 27.45 5.95
C LEU A 464 -15.55 28.22 6.60
N TYR A 465 -15.39 28.60 7.87
CA TYR A 465 -16.32 29.41 8.63
C TYR A 465 -16.52 30.78 7.97
N LYS A 466 -15.42 31.49 7.64
CA LYS A 466 -15.45 32.75 6.90
C LYS A 466 -16.19 32.61 5.57
N LYS A 467 -15.86 31.58 4.77
CA LYS A 467 -16.54 31.31 3.48
C LYS A 467 -18.04 31.12 3.62
N VAL A 468 -18.52 30.50 4.70
CA VAL A 468 -19.96 30.32 4.96
C VAL A 468 -20.61 31.65 5.32
N ILE A 469 -19.98 32.44 6.21
CA ILE A 469 -20.56 33.71 6.70
C ILE A 469 -20.56 34.80 5.63
N THR A 470 -19.53 34.86 4.80
CA THR A 470 -19.45 35.84 3.72
C THR A 470 -20.51 35.62 2.65
N ASP A 471 -21.04 34.40 2.49
CA ASP A 471 -22.12 34.08 1.56
C ASP A 471 -23.49 34.41 2.18
N ARG A 472 -23.99 35.63 1.90
CA ARG A 472 -25.30 36.12 2.40
C ARG A 472 -26.46 35.18 2.07
N LYS A 473 -26.45 34.54 0.89
CA LYS A 473 -27.54 33.62 0.49
C LYS A 473 -27.49 32.33 1.32
N MET A 474 -26.28 31.84 1.62
CA MET A 474 -26.10 30.66 2.46
C MET A 474 -26.47 30.94 3.91
N MET A 475 -26.10 32.08 4.46
CA MET A 475 -26.48 32.51 5.81
C MET A 475 -28.00 32.60 5.97
N SER A 476 -28.70 33.24 5.04
CA SER A 476 -30.17 33.30 5.06
C SER A 476 -30.81 31.90 5.04
N LYS A 477 -30.23 30.95 4.30
CA LYS A 477 -30.70 29.55 4.29
C LYS A 477 -30.43 28.84 5.62
N ILE A 478 -29.26 29.05 6.22
CA ILE A 478 -28.90 28.47 7.53
C ILE A 478 -29.88 28.95 8.60
N GLU A 479 -30.17 30.24 8.63
CA GLU A 479 -31.12 30.84 9.59
C GLU A 479 -32.52 30.26 9.40
N LYS A 480 -33.06 30.26 8.18
CA LYS A 480 -34.40 29.69 7.90
C LYS A 480 -34.49 28.20 8.26
N GLU A 481 -33.50 27.39 7.88
CA GLU A 481 -33.45 25.96 8.24
C GLU A 481 -33.33 25.74 9.76
N SER A 482 -32.57 26.58 10.46
CA SER A 482 -32.41 26.50 11.91
C SER A 482 -33.70 26.81 12.68
N VAL A 483 -34.46 27.81 12.24
CA VAL A 483 -35.76 28.20 12.82
C VAL A 483 -36.78 27.08 12.60
N LEU A 484 -36.88 26.54 11.38
CA LEU A 484 -37.75 25.41 11.06
C LEU A 484 -37.44 24.16 11.91
N MET A 485 -36.15 23.81 12.04
CA MET A 485 -35.72 22.67 12.85
C MET A 485 -36.05 22.86 14.34
N THR A 486 -35.93 24.08 14.84
CA THR A 486 -36.23 24.43 16.23
C THR A 486 -37.74 24.37 16.49
N LYS A 487 -38.57 24.92 15.58
CA LYS A 487 -40.04 24.80 15.64
C LYS A 487 -40.48 23.35 15.68
N GLN A 488 -39.89 22.48 14.87
CA GLN A 488 -40.19 21.04 14.86
C GLN A 488 -39.87 20.38 16.22
N LYS A 489 -38.73 20.71 16.84
CA LYS A 489 -38.38 20.20 18.17
C LYS A 489 -39.38 20.66 19.23
N ILE A 490 -39.68 21.96 19.28
CA ILE A 490 -40.66 22.52 20.22
C ILE A 490 -42.02 21.83 20.07
N THR A 491 -42.46 21.59 18.83
CA THR A 491 -43.73 20.92 18.55
C THR A 491 -43.73 19.47 19.01
N ASN A 492 -42.62 18.75 18.83
CA ASN A 492 -42.47 17.38 19.28
C ASN A 492 -42.42 17.27 20.80
N ASP A 493 -41.71 18.18 21.48
CA ASP A 493 -41.65 18.23 22.95
C ASP A 493 -43.03 18.52 23.56
N LYS A 494 -43.82 19.40 22.93
CA LYS A 494 -45.22 19.66 23.31
C LYS A 494 -46.10 18.41 23.15
N LYS A 495 -45.93 17.63 22.07
CA LYS A 495 -46.66 16.36 21.83
C LYS A 495 -46.30 15.26 22.84
N ILE A 496 -45.03 15.18 23.26
CA ILE A 496 -44.58 14.19 24.25
C ILE A 496 -45.14 14.52 25.63
N LYS A 497 -45.11 15.80 26.04
CA LYS A 497 -45.69 16.26 27.31
C LYS A 497 -47.22 16.11 27.39
N THR A 498 -47.92 16.16 26.26
CA THR A 498 -49.37 15.91 26.22
C THR A 498 -49.68 14.42 26.33
N LYS A 499 -48.90 13.54 25.69
CA LYS A 499 -49.04 12.08 25.85
C LYS A 499 -48.73 11.57 27.25
N SER A 500 -47.77 12.17 27.96
CA SER A 500 -47.41 11.78 29.33
C SER A 500 -48.39 12.28 30.40
N LYS A 501 -49.33 13.16 30.04
CA LYS A 501 -50.40 13.64 30.93
C LYS A 501 -51.71 12.85 30.77
N THR A 502 -51.79 12.01 29.75
CA THR A 502 -52.96 11.18 29.40
C THR A 502 -52.77 9.69 29.72
N ILE A 503 -51.69 9.35 30.41
CA ILE A 503 -51.44 8.07 31.10
C ILE A 503 -51.36 8.43 32.58
#